data_AF-A0A7S7QMC9-F1
#
_entry.id   AF-A0A7S7QMC9-F1
#
_cell.length_a   1.000
_cell.length_b   1.000
_cell.length_c   1.000
_cell.angle_alpha   90.00
_cell.angle_beta   90.00
_cell.angle_gamma   90.00
#
_symmetry.space_group_name_H-M   'P 1'
#
loop_
_entity.id
_entity.type
_entity.pdbx_description
1 polymer ?
#
loop_
_entity_poly.entity_id
_entity_poly.type
_entity_poly.pdbx_seq_one_letter_code
_entity_poly.pdbx_strand_id
1 'polypeptide(L)' 'MDKVTASSTAEHIRTLARTFHVSYSEGPNDRLAHHISRLAGDTVELDEIERLLIGLVRAERITRPEMIILQARYLREANP' A
#
# COMPACT_ATOMS: atom_id res chain seq x y z
N MET A 1 10.46 21.58 -5.62
CA MET A 1 9.99 20.48 -4.76
C MET A 1 8.89 19.79 -5.54
N ASP A 2 9.30 18.80 -6.34
CA ASP A 2 8.55 18.31 -7.48
C ASP A 2 7.31 17.53 -7.06
N LYS A 3 6.16 18.10 -7.37
CA LYS A 3 4.85 17.59 -7.00
C LYS A 3 4.41 16.58 -8.08
N VAL A 4 4.75 15.32 -7.84
CA VAL A 4 3.93 14.12 -8.10
C VAL A 4 3.23 14.10 -9.47
N THR A 5 3.88 13.53 -10.47
CA THR A 5 3.14 12.82 -11.52
C THR A 5 2.53 11.59 -10.86
N ALA A 6 1.27 11.68 -10.43
CA ALA A 6 0.56 10.52 -9.89
C ALA A 6 0.56 9.44 -10.97
N SER A 7 1.17 8.30 -10.65
CA SER A 7 1.22 7.19 -11.59
C SER A 7 -0.19 6.63 -11.82
N SER A 8 -0.42 6.03 -12.98
CA SER A 8 -1.75 5.52 -13.34
C SER A 8 -2.27 4.50 -12.33
N THR A 9 -1.37 3.68 -11.78
CA THR A 9 -1.70 2.69 -10.75
C THR A 9 -1.96 3.34 -9.39
N ALA A 10 -1.18 4.37 -8.99
CA ALA A 10 -1.42 5.09 -7.74
C ALA A 10 -2.80 5.76 -7.71
N GLU A 11 -3.20 6.41 -8.79
CA GLU A 11 -4.51 7.07 -8.88
C GLU A 11 -5.66 6.04 -8.92
N HIS A 12 -5.44 4.89 -9.57
CA HIS A 12 -6.39 3.78 -9.54
C HIS A 12 -6.62 3.26 -8.12
N ILE A 13 -5.54 3.02 -7.35
CA ILE A 13 -5.63 2.55 -5.96
C ILE A 13 -6.34 3.59 -5.08
N ARG A 14 -6.01 4.88 -5.22
CA ARG A 14 -6.73 5.97 -4.50
C ARG A 14 -8.21 5.99 -4.85
N THR A 15 -8.55 5.77 -6.11
CA THR A 15 -9.95 5.76 -6.57
C THR A 15 -10.71 4.56 -6.02
N LEU A 16 -10.11 3.38 -5.97
CA LEU A 16 -10.69 2.21 -5.30
C LEU A 16 -10.92 2.48 -3.81
N ALA A 17 -9.91 3.02 -3.12
CA ALA A 17 -10.03 3.33 -1.70
C ALA A 17 -11.14 4.36 -1.40
N ARG A 18 -11.24 5.42 -2.20
CA ARG A 18 -12.33 6.40 -2.10
C ARG A 18 -13.70 5.77 -2.35
N THR A 19 -13.82 4.97 -3.41
CA THR A 19 -15.09 4.32 -3.80
C THR A 19 -15.61 3.39 -2.70
N PHE A 20 -14.71 2.64 -2.04
CA PHE A 20 -15.10 1.71 -0.99
C PHE A 20 -15.00 2.29 0.42
N HIS A 21 -14.71 3.59 0.56
CA HIS A 21 -14.49 4.27 1.85
C HIS A 21 -13.48 3.56 2.75
N VAL A 22 -12.39 3.08 2.15
CA VAL A 22 -11.33 2.35 2.84
C VAL A 22 -10.21 3.30 3.24
N SER A 23 -9.79 3.20 4.50
CA SER A 23 -8.59 3.84 5.03
C SER A 23 -7.70 2.80 5.72
N TYR A 24 -6.39 3.04 5.72
CA TYR A 24 -5.47 2.24 6.51
C TYR A 24 -5.62 2.52 8.01
N SER A 25 -5.61 1.46 8.81
CA SER A 25 -5.43 1.53 10.26
C SER A 25 -4.43 0.47 10.70
N GLU A 26 -3.53 0.84 11.61
CA GLU A 26 -2.47 -0.05 12.08
C GLU A 26 -3.02 -1.12 13.02
N GLY A 27 -2.86 -2.38 12.63
CA GLY A 27 -3.25 -3.55 13.40
C GLY A 27 -2.08 -4.19 14.17
N PRO A 28 -2.37 -5.18 15.03
CA PRO A 28 -1.34 -5.91 15.79
C PRO A 28 -0.27 -6.57 14.90
N ASN A 29 -0.68 -7.08 13.73
CA ASN A 29 0.25 -7.71 12.79
C ASN A 29 1.17 -6.70 12.11
N ASP A 30 0.71 -5.46 11.87
CA ASP A 30 1.56 -4.40 11.31
C ASP A 30 2.63 -3.99 12.32
N ARG A 31 2.23 -3.81 13.59
CA ARG A 31 3.17 -3.53 14.68
C ARG A 31 4.20 -4.63 14.87
N LEU A 32 3.76 -5.89 14.81
CA LEU A 32 4.68 -7.03 14.87
C LEU A 32 5.66 -7.01 13.70
N ALA A 33 5.18 -6.80 12.47
CA ALA A 33 6.02 -6.70 11.28
C ALA A 33 7.04 -5.56 11.42
N HIS A 34 6.62 -4.39 11.90
CA HIS A 34 7.50 -3.25 12.18
C HIS A 34 8.58 -3.58 13.22
N HIS A 35 8.23 -4.29 14.31
CA HIS A 35 9.21 -4.71 15.30
C HIS A 35 10.21 -5.72 14.73
N ILE A 36 9.75 -6.69 13.94
CA ILE A 36 10.62 -7.68 13.30
C ILE A 36 11.56 -6.99 12.30
N SER A 37 11.04 -6.11 11.45
CA SER A 37 11.81 -5.38 10.44
C SER A 37 12.89 -4.50 11.12
N ARG A 38 12.51 -3.81 12.20
CA ARG A 38 13.46 -3.02 13.00
C ARG A 38 14.56 -3.89 13.62
N LEU A 39 14.20 -5.04 14.19
CA LEU A 39 15.17 -5.96 14.81
C LEU A 39 16.14 -6.55 13.78
N ALA A 40 15.68 -6.78 12.55
CA ALA A 40 16.52 -7.24 11.45
C ALA A 40 17.46 -6.15 10.91
N GLY A 41 17.26 -4.87 11.28
CA GLY A 41 17.92 -3.73 10.64
C GLY A 41 17.28 -3.30 9.32
N ASP A 42 16.22 -3.99 8.88
CA ASP A 42 15.53 -3.81 7.61
C ASP A 42 14.23 -3.02 7.81
N THR A 43 14.28 -1.85 8.48
CA THR A 43 13.06 -1.08 8.77
C THR A 43 12.33 -0.72 7.48
N VAL A 44 11.06 -1.10 7.37
CA VAL A 44 10.20 -0.82 6.23
C VAL A 44 9.20 0.28 6.59
N GLU A 45 9.21 1.37 5.82
CA GLU A 45 8.24 2.45 5.92
C GLU A 45 7.30 2.38 4.71
N LEU A 46 6.00 2.22 4.97
CA LEU A 46 5.00 2.11 3.92
C LEU A 46 4.49 3.48 3.51
N ASP A 47 4.43 3.73 2.21
CA ASP A 47 3.84 4.96 1.69
C ASP A 47 2.30 4.99 1.80
N GLU A 48 1.69 6.08 1.36
CA GLU A 48 0.22 6.21 1.32
C GLU A 48 -0.45 5.09 0.50
N ILE A 49 0.07 4.79 -0.68
CA ILE A 49 -0.51 3.84 -1.64
C ILE A 49 -0.41 2.40 -1.13
N GLU A 50 0.74 2.03 -0.57
CA GLU A 50 0.97 0.71 0.02
C GLU A 50 0.04 0.47 1.22
N ARG A 51 -0.15 1.50 2.06
CA ARG A 51 -1.13 1.47 3.16
C ARG A 51 -2.56 1.30 2.66
N LEU A 52 -2.95 1.99 1.57
CA LEU A 52 -4.27 1.82 0.96
C LEU A 52 -4.48 0.41 0.42
N LEU A 53 -3.47 -0.20 -0.21
CA LEU A 53 -3.54 -1.59 -0.68
C LEU A 53 -3.80 -2.58 0.47
N ILE A 54 -3.10 -2.41 1.61
CA ILE A 54 -3.35 -3.22 2.81
C ILE A 54 -4.80 -3.04 3.30
N GLY A 55 -5.27 -1.79 3.34
CA GLY A 55 -6.66 -1.49 3.70
C GLY A 55 -7.68 -2.19 2.80
N LEU A 56 -7.46 -2.15 1.48
CA LEU A 56 -8.38 -2.74 0.48
C LEU A 56 -8.46 -4.26 0.61
N VAL A 57 -7.34 -4.94 0.86
CA VAL A 57 -7.32 -6.39 1.09
C VAL A 57 -8.02 -6.75 2.39
N ARG A 58 -7.77 -5.99 3.47
CA ARG A 58 -8.41 -6.22 4.77
C ARG A 58 -9.92 -6.00 4.75
N ALA A 59 -10.37 -5.05 3.94
CA ALA A 59 -11.79 -4.80 3.72
C ALA A 59 -12.43 -5.76 2.69
N GLU A 60 -11.67 -6.78 2.24
CA GLU A 60 -12.09 -7.79 1.26
C GLU A 60 -12.61 -7.18 -0.06
N ARG A 61 -12.12 -5.97 -0.41
CA ARG A 61 -12.49 -5.27 -1.66
C ARG A 61 -11.63 -5.71 -2.85
N ILE A 62 -10.44 -6.20 -2.56
CA ILE A 62 -9.56 -6.85 -3.52
C ILE A 62 -8.98 -8.12 -2.88
N THR A 63 -8.64 -9.09 -3.71
CA THR A 63 -8.00 -10.33 -3.31
C THR A 63 -6.49 -10.15 -3.14
N ARG A 64 -5.83 -11.11 -2.47
CA ARG A 64 -4.36 -11.11 -2.32
C ARG A 64 -3.62 -11.16 -3.68
N PRO A 65 -4.03 -11.97 -4.67
CA PRO A 65 -3.41 -11.92 -6.00
C PRO A 65 -3.53 -10.55 -6.66
N GLU A 66 -4.70 -9.90 -6.57
CA GLU A 66 -4.90 -8.54 -7.11
C GLU A 66 -4.01 -7.52 -6.42
N MET A 67 -3.86 -7.60 -5.09
CA MET A 67 -2.93 -6.75 -4.34
C MET A 67 -1.49 -6.89 -4.86
N ILE A 68 -1.00 -8.12 -5.08
CA ILE A 68 0.36 -8.36 -5.55
C ILE A 68 0.56 -7.75 -6.95
N ILE A 69 -0.43 -7.91 -7.84
CA ILE A 69 -0.37 -7.34 -9.20
C ILE A 69 -0.35 -5.80 -9.13
N LEU A 70 -1.20 -5.19 -8.29
CA LEU A 70 -1.25 -3.74 -8.13
C LEU A 70 0.03 -3.19 -7.49
N GLN A 71 0.57 -3.87 -6.47
CA GLN A 71 1.84 -3.51 -5.84
C GLN A 71 2.98 -3.56 -6.86
N ALA A 72 3.08 -4.64 -7.65
CA ALA A 72 4.15 -4.77 -8.65
C ALA A 72 4.06 -3.70 -9.75
N ARG A 73 2.85 -3.34 -10.19
CA ARG A 73 2.64 -2.23 -11.14
C ARG A 73 3.02 -0.89 -10.52
N TYR A 74 2.58 -0.64 -9.29
CA TYR A 74 2.89 0.59 -8.57
C TYR A 74 4.41 0.77 -8.39
N LEU A 75 5.11 -0.25 -7.90
CA LEU A 75 6.56 -0.19 -7.71
C LEU A 75 7.33 0.07 -9.01
N ARG A 76 6.89 -0.51 -10.13
CA ARG A 76 7.48 -0.26 -11.45
C ARG A 76 7.28 1.18 -11.92
N GLU A 77 6.15 1.78 -11.58
CA GLU A 77 5.84 3.17 -11.96
C GLU A 77 6.49 4.19 -11.01
N ALA A 78 6.62 3.86 -9.73
CA ALA A 78 7.16 4.74 -8.70
C ALA A 78 8.71 4.77 -8.68
N ASN A 79 9.35 3.69 -9.13
CA ASN A 79 10.81 3.58 -9.23
C ASN A 79 11.22 3.11 -10.64
N PRO A 80 11.16 4.01 -11.63
CA PRO A 80 11.44 3.68 -13.04
C PRO A 80 12.90 3.32 -13.32
#